data_AF-A0A7J8M3F3-F1
#
_entry.id   AF-A0A7J8M3F3-F1
#
_cell.length_a   1.000
_cell.length_b   1.000
_cell.length_c   1.000
_cell.angle_alpha   90.00
_cell.angle_beta   90.00
_cell.angle_gamma   90.00
#
_symmetry.space_group_name_H-M   'P 1'
#
loop_
_entity.id
_entity.type
_entity.pdbx_description
1 polymer ?
#
loop_
_entity_poly.entity_id
_entity_poly.type
_entity_poly.pdbx_seq_one_letter_code
_entity_poly.pdbx_strand_id
1 'polypeptide(L)'
;MSPNVVVSGNNPNRAYVTFLAGNGDYVKGVVGLAKGLRKAKSLYPLVVAVLPDVPCDHREILRSQGCIVREIESVYPPENQTQFAMAYYVINYSKLRIWEFVEYEKMIYLDGDIQVMDNIDHLFELEDGYFYAVMDCFCEKTWSNSPQYKIGYCQQCPEKTKWPVGMGSAPPRYFNAGMFVYQPCLSTYCRLLETLKVTPPASFAEQ
;
A
#
# COMPACT_ATOMS: atom_id res chain seq x y z
N MET A 1 -11.88 -9.94 -36.43
CA MET A 1 -12.81 -8.91 -35.94
C MET A 1 -13.14 -9.27 -34.50
N SER A 2 -12.47 -8.63 -33.54
CA SER A 2 -12.71 -8.87 -32.12
C SER A 2 -13.97 -8.13 -31.69
N PRO A 3 -14.88 -8.74 -30.92
CA PRO A 3 -16.08 -8.06 -30.49
C PRO A 3 -15.72 -6.96 -29.47
N ASN A 4 -16.15 -5.74 -29.77
CA ASN A 4 -16.14 -4.60 -28.87
C ASN A 4 -16.91 -4.97 -27.60
N VAL A 5 -16.20 -5.03 -26.47
CA VAL A 5 -16.84 -5.04 -25.15
C VAL A 5 -17.37 -3.64 -24.92
N VAL A 6 -18.67 -3.48 -25.13
CA VAL A 6 -19.42 -2.32 -24.67
C VAL A 6 -19.51 -2.44 -23.15
N VAL A 7 -18.75 -1.62 -22.42
CA VAL A 7 -18.96 -1.46 -20.98
C VAL A 7 -20.12 -0.47 -20.81
N SER A 8 -21.33 -1.02 -20.71
CA SER A 8 -22.52 -0.30 -20.28
C SER A 8 -22.70 -0.47 -18.77
N GLY A 9 -22.89 0.65 -18.08
CA GLY A 9 -23.27 0.68 -16.66
C GLY A 9 -22.44 1.70 -15.90
N ASN A 10 -23.11 2.56 -15.16
CA ASN A 10 -22.58 3.59 -14.26
C ASN A 10 -21.88 2.92 -13.05
N ASN A 11 -20.87 2.10 -13.32
CA ASN A 11 -20.11 1.40 -12.30
C ASN A 11 -19.24 2.42 -11.59
N PRO A 12 -19.29 2.51 -10.25
CA PRO A 12 -18.36 3.34 -9.51
C PRO A 12 -16.94 2.96 -9.92
N ASN A 13 -16.14 3.94 -10.37
CA ASN A 13 -14.77 3.70 -10.81
C ASN A 13 -13.98 3.22 -9.57
N ARG A 14 -13.77 1.91 -9.48
CA ARG A 14 -13.06 1.25 -8.37
C ARG A 14 -11.90 0.46 -8.94
N ALA A 15 -10.80 0.39 -8.21
CA ALA A 15 -9.61 -0.33 -8.67
C ALA A 15 -8.77 -0.83 -7.50
N TYR A 16 -8.04 -1.90 -7.77
CA TYR A 16 -6.86 -2.23 -6.98
C TYR A 16 -5.73 -1.30 -7.39
N VAL A 17 -4.85 -0.97 -6.45
CA VAL A 17 -3.67 -0.16 -6.71
C VAL A 17 -2.44 -0.72 -6.00
N THR A 18 -1.30 -0.69 -6.68
CA THR A 18 0.02 -1.01 -6.12
C THR A 18 1.02 0.05 -6.56
N PHE A 19 2.13 0.15 -5.83
CA PHE A 19 3.24 1.06 -6.16
C PHE A 19 4.46 0.26 -6.63
N LEU A 20 5.20 0.79 -7.61
CA LEU A 20 6.46 0.22 -8.08
C LEU A 20 7.48 1.33 -8.35
N ALA A 21 8.70 1.14 -7.86
CA ALA A 21 9.83 2.04 -8.09
C ALA A 21 11.10 1.25 -8.41
N GLY A 22 12.04 1.90 -9.09
CA GLY A 22 13.34 1.35 -9.41
C GLY A 22 13.33 0.27 -10.51
N ASN A 23 14.51 -0.31 -10.71
CA ASN A 23 14.81 -1.28 -11.76
C ASN A 23 15.02 -2.71 -11.23
N GLY A 24 14.65 -2.96 -9.97
CA GLY A 24 14.83 -4.26 -9.31
C GLY A 24 13.72 -5.27 -9.62
N ASP A 25 13.76 -6.38 -8.88
CA ASP A 25 12.89 -7.54 -9.10
C ASP A 25 11.45 -7.38 -8.59
N TYR A 26 11.08 -6.26 -7.96
CA TYR A 26 9.73 -6.02 -7.45
C TYR A 26 8.65 -6.09 -8.54
N VAL A 27 8.99 -5.86 -9.82
CA VAL A 27 8.09 -6.11 -10.94
C VAL A 27 7.57 -7.54 -10.98
N LYS A 28 8.37 -8.53 -10.56
CA LYS A 28 7.97 -9.94 -10.50
C LYS A 28 6.86 -10.16 -9.47
N GLY A 29 6.94 -9.46 -8.34
CA GLY A 29 5.90 -9.46 -7.31
C GLY A 29 4.59 -8.87 -7.84
N VAL A 30 4.65 -7.69 -8.48
CA VAL A 30 3.47 -7.04 -9.08
C VAL A 30 2.84 -7.91 -10.18
N VAL A 31 3.65 -8.62 -10.97
CA VAL A 31 3.16 -9.62 -11.94
C VAL A 31 2.45 -10.79 -11.23
N GLY A 32 2.98 -11.24 -10.09
CA GLY A 32 2.34 -12.24 -9.23
C GLY A 32 0.99 -11.77 -8.70
N LEU A 33 0.93 -10.54 -8.19
CA LEU A 33 -0.29 -9.89 -7.73
C LEU A 33 -1.35 -9.81 -8.84
N ALA A 34 -0.98 -9.33 -10.03
CA ALA A 34 -1.87 -9.26 -11.19
C ALA A 34 -2.43 -10.64 -11.60
N LYS A 35 -1.58 -11.67 -11.57
CA LYS A 35 -1.99 -13.07 -11.80
C LYS A 35 -2.91 -13.58 -10.70
N GLY A 36 -2.66 -13.21 -9.45
CA GLY A 36 -3.48 -13.55 -8.28
C GLY A 36 -4.90 -13.00 -8.42
N LEU A 37 -5.03 -11.69 -8.66
CA LEU A 37 -6.32 -11.03 -8.88
C LEU A 37 -7.10 -11.67 -10.04
N ARG A 38 -6.42 -11.97 -11.16
CA ARG A 38 -7.04 -12.65 -12.30
C ARG A 38 -7.48 -14.08 -11.97
N LYS A 39 -6.68 -14.83 -11.22
CA LYS A 39 -7.04 -16.19 -10.77
C LYS A 39 -8.23 -16.17 -9.81
N ALA A 40 -8.27 -15.17 -8.93
CA ALA A 40 -9.39 -14.88 -8.04
C ALA A 40 -10.63 -14.31 -8.77
N LYS A 41 -10.55 -14.11 -10.09
CA LYS A 41 -11.62 -13.58 -10.94
C LYS A 41 -12.12 -12.21 -10.48
N SER A 42 -11.20 -11.35 -10.03
CA SER A 42 -11.50 -9.95 -9.72
C SER A 42 -12.16 -9.28 -10.93
N LEU A 43 -13.20 -8.49 -10.68
CA LEU A 43 -13.86 -7.66 -11.70
C LEU A 43 -13.16 -6.31 -11.91
N TYR A 44 -12.30 -5.91 -10.98
CA TYR A 44 -11.69 -4.59 -10.94
C TYR A 44 -10.25 -4.60 -11.48
N PRO A 45 -9.82 -3.54 -12.19
CA PRO A 45 -8.48 -3.45 -12.74
C PRO A 45 -7.43 -3.27 -11.62
N LEU A 46 -6.18 -3.57 -11.98
CA LEU A 46 -5.02 -3.23 -11.17
C LEU A 46 -4.31 -2.01 -11.78
N VAL A 47 -4.29 -0.90 -11.06
CA VAL A 47 -3.49 0.29 -11.35
C VAL A 47 -2.12 0.12 -10.71
N VAL A 48 -1.05 0.32 -11.49
CA VAL A 48 0.32 0.32 -10.98
C VAL A 48 0.85 1.75 -11.06
N ALA A 49 0.97 2.38 -9.90
CA ALA A 49 1.64 3.67 -9.76
C ALA A 49 3.15 3.46 -9.91
N VAL A 50 3.76 4.00 -10.95
CA VAL A 50 5.19 3.85 -11.25
C VAL A 50 5.92 5.17 -11.12
N LEU A 51 7.16 5.14 -10.60
CA LEU A 51 8.06 6.27 -10.71
C LEU A 51 8.77 6.33 -12.08
N PRO A 52 9.31 7.50 -12.48
CA PRO A 52 10.04 7.67 -13.74
C PRO A 52 11.21 6.70 -13.92
N ASP A 53 11.82 6.26 -12.81
CA ASP A 53 12.97 5.35 -12.80
C ASP A 53 12.62 3.88 -13.12
N VAL A 54 11.34 3.52 -13.18
CA VAL A 54 10.89 2.18 -13.58
C VAL A 54 11.16 1.99 -15.09
N PRO A 55 11.98 0.99 -15.48
CA PRO A 55 12.33 0.74 -16.87
C PRO A 55 11.14 0.51 -17.82
N CYS A 56 11.30 0.89 -19.09
CA CYS A 56 10.24 0.74 -20.11
C CYS A 56 9.81 -0.71 -20.31
N ASP A 57 10.74 -1.66 -20.26
CA ASP A 57 10.47 -3.10 -20.36
C ASP A 57 9.64 -3.61 -19.17
N HIS A 58 9.93 -3.15 -17.95
CA HIS A 58 9.09 -3.44 -16.77
C HIS A 58 7.66 -2.92 -16.96
N ARG A 59 7.52 -1.68 -17.43
CA ARG A 59 6.20 -1.08 -17.72
C ARG A 59 5.45 -1.87 -18.79
N GLU A 60 6.13 -2.34 -19.82
CA GLU A 60 5.53 -3.14 -20.89
C GLU A 60 5.12 -4.53 -20.41
N ILE A 61 5.93 -5.17 -19.56
CA ILE A 61 5.55 -6.41 -18.87
C ILE A 61 4.25 -6.21 -18.10
N LEU A 62 4.11 -5.12 -17.33
CA LEU A 62 2.90 -4.83 -16.57
C LEU A 62 1.68 -4.62 -17.48
N ARG A 63 1.81 -3.85 -18.57
CA ARG A 63 0.74 -3.68 -19.56
C ARG A 63 0.33 -5.01 -20.19
N SER A 64 1.30 -5.87 -20.51
CA SER A 64 1.03 -7.22 -21.04
C SER A 64 0.26 -8.11 -20.06
N GLN A 65 0.34 -7.84 -18.74
CA GLN A 65 -0.45 -8.53 -17.72
C GLN A 65 -1.87 -7.96 -17.54
N GLY A 66 -2.23 -6.91 -18.29
CA GLY A 66 -3.51 -6.22 -18.18
C GLY A 66 -3.53 -5.11 -17.13
N CYS A 67 -2.38 -4.69 -16.59
CA CYS A 67 -2.31 -3.62 -15.61
C CYS A 67 -2.43 -2.24 -16.28
N ILE A 68 -3.06 -1.30 -15.58
CA ILE A 68 -3.08 0.12 -15.95
C ILE A 68 -1.82 0.76 -15.34
N VAL A 69 -0.83 1.09 -16.16
CA VAL A 69 0.41 1.74 -15.69
C VAL A 69 0.20 3.25 -15.63
N ARG A 70 0.29 3.84 -14.44
CA ARG A 70 0.17 5.28 -14.21
C ARG A 70 1.48 5.83 -13.64
N GLU A 71 2.13 6.73 -14.36
CA GLU A 71 3.31 7.42 -13.84
C GLU A 71 2.91 8.45 -12.78
N ILE A 72 3.70 8.54 -11.71
CA ILE A 72 3.55 9.50 -10.62
C ILE A 72 4.89 10.18 -10.32
N GLU A 73 4.83 11.34 -9.67
CA GLU A 73 6.03 12.05 -9.22
C GLU A 73 6.53 11.52 -7.87
N SER A 74 7.85 11.54 -7.68
CA SER A 74 8.47 11.20 -6.40
C SER A 74 8.03 12.16 -5.29
N VAL A 75 7.90 11.63 -4.07
CA VAL A 75 7.72 12.41 -2.84
C VAL A 75 8.93 12.16 -1.95
N TYR A 76 9.54 13.25 -1.48
CA TYR A 76 10.69 13.20 -0.58
C TYR A 76 10.34 13.88 0.75
N PRO A 77 10.70 13.30 1.90
CA PRO A 77 10.63 14.00 3.18
C PRO A 77 11.65 15.15 3.20
N PRO A 78 11.48 16.15 4.09
CA PRO A 78 12.45 17.23 4.25
C PRO A 78 13.90 16.72 4.49
N GLU A 79 14.90 17.44 3.97
CA GLU A 79 16.31 17.01 3.97
C GLU A 79 16.86 16.65 5.37
N ASN A 80 16.42 17.35 6.41
CA ASN A 80 16.81 17.12 7.80
C ASN A 80 16.27 15.80 8.41
N GLN A 81 15.41 15.07 7.70
CA GLN A 81 14.82 13.81 8.12
C GLN A 81 15.39 12.58 7.40
N THR A 82 16.34 12.76 6.48
CA THR A 82 16.89 11.69 5.64
C THR A 82 17.98 10.84 6.32
N GLN A 83 18.45 11.21 7.52
CA GLN A 83 19.57 10.55 8.21
C GLN A 83 19.28 9.14 8.75
N PHE A 84 18.00 8.73 8.84
CA PHE A 84 17.59 7.49 9.51
C PHE A 84 16.91 6.47 8.57
N ALA A 85 16.65 6.86 7.33
CA ALA A 85 15.97 6.05 6.35
C ALA A 85 17.00 5.58 5.32
N MET A 86 17.22 4.26 5.24
CA MET A 86 17.79 3.65 4.04
C MET A 86 17.13 4.27 2.81
N ALA A 87 17.88 4.61 1.75
CA ALA A 87 17.37 5.37 0.60
C ALA A 87 16.07 4.80 -0.03
N TYR A 88 15.79 3.51 0.17
CA TYR A 88 14.52 2.89 -0.23
C TYR A 88 13.30 3.38 0.57
N TYR A 89 13.42 3.68 1.87
CA TYR A 89 12.28 4.17 2.66
C TYR A 89 11.84 5.56 2.24
N VAL A 90 12.77 6.37 1.71
CA VAL A 90 12.45 7.69 1.17
C VAL A 90 11.56 7.57 -0.06
N ILE A 91 11.80 6.56 -0.91
CA ILE A 91 11.01 6.36 -2.14
C ILE A 91 9.58 5.91 -1.85
N ASN A 92 9.38 5.19 -0.73
CA ASN A 92 8.08 4.68 -0.32
C ASN A 92 7.06 5.78 -0.01
N TYR A 93 7.49 6.98 0.41
CA TYR A 93 6.57 8.10 0.59
C TYR A 93 5.87 8.52 -0.72
N SER A 94 6.43 8.16 -1.88
CA SER A 94 5.76 8.36 -3.18
C SER A 94 4.46 7.57 -3.28
N LYS A 95 4.27 6.51 -2.47
CA LYS A 95 3.00 5.78 -2.30
C LYS A 95 1.85 6.72 -1.93
N LEU A 96 2.10 7.83 -1.23
CA LEU A 96 1.06 8.80 -0.87
C LEU A 96 0.36 9.44 -2.08
N ARG A 97 1.00 9.44 -3.26
CA ARG A 97 0.43 9.95 -4.52
C ARG A 97 -0.82 9.20 -4.97
N ILE A 98 -1.06 7.98 -4.48
CA ILE A 98 -2.28 7.22 -4.81
C ILE A 98 -3.57 7.89 -4.31
N TRP A 99 -3.48 8.85 -3.38
CA TRP A 99 -4.64 9.66 -2.98
C TRP A 99 -5.04 10.71 -4.02
N GLU A 100 -4.18 11.00 -5.01
CA GLU A 100 -4.50 11.91 -6.11
C GLU A 100 -5.33 11.23 -7.21
N PHE A 101 -5.61 9.93 -7.09
CA PHE A 101 -6.32 9.14 -8.09
C PHE A 101 -7.85 9.34 -7.97
N VAL A 102 -8.27 10.60 -7.95
CA VAL A 102 -9.65 11.04 -7.68
C VAL A 102 -10.65 10.70 -8.80
N GLU A 103 -10.18 10.10 -9.90
CA GLU A 103 -11.08 9.48 -10.86
C GLU A 103 -11.69 8.16 -10.35
N TYR A 104 -11.19 7.62 -9.23
CA TYR A 104 -11.72 6.45 -8.55
C TYR A 104 -12.44 6.84 -7.24
N GLU A 105 -13.60 6.22 -7.00
CA GLU A 105 -14.43 6.48 -5.81
C GLU A 105 -13.92 5.72 -4.58
N LYS A 106 -13.29 4.56 -4.80
CA LYS A 106 -12.71 3.71 -3.76
C LYS A 106 -11.62 2.83 -4.35
N MET A 107 -10.53 2.68 -3.62
CA MET A 107 -9.39 1.87 -4.04
C MET A 107 -8.96 0.92 -2.92
N ILE A 108 -8.45 -0.25 -3.32
CA ILE A 108 -7.79 -1.19 -2.42
C ILE A 108 -6.30 -1.16 -2.77
N TYR A 109 -5.49 -0.64 -1.87
CA TYR A 109 -4.05 -0.72 -2.00
C TYR A 109 -3.56 -2.11 -1.59
N LEU A 110 -2.64 -2.66 -2.39
CA LEU A 110 -1.91 -3.90 -2.11
C LEU A 110 -0.43 -3.66 -2.44
N ASP A 111 0.47 -3.93 -1.51
CA ASP A 111 1.91 -3.92 -1.79
C ASP A 111 2.24 -4.95 -2.89
N GLY A 112 3.31 -4.68 -3.64
CA GLY A 112 3.72 -5.53 -4.76
C GLY A 112 4.19 -6.93 -4.35
N ASP A 113 4.38 -7.19 -3.05
CA ASP A 113 4.73 -8.50 -2.50
C ASP A 113 3.53 -9.26 -1.90
N ILE A 114 2.30 -8.74 -2.07
CA ILE A 114 1.06 -9.44 -1.68
C ILE A 114 0.61 -10.42 -2.77
N GLN A 115 0.19 -11.61 -2.33
CA GLN A 115 -0.45 -12.60 -3.19
C GLN A 115 -1.94 -12.77 -2.82
N VAL A 116 -2.83 -12.44 -3.75
CA VAL A 116 -4.26 -12.69 -3.62
C VAL A 116 -4.55 -14.15 -3.95
N MET A 117 -5.19 -14.86 -3.02
CA MET A 117 -5.51 -16.29 -3.13
C MET A 117 -6.98 -16.53 -3.50
N ASP A 118 -7.88 -15.70 -2.98
CA ASP A 118 -9.34 -15.74 -3.20
C ASP A 118 -9.88 -14.35 -3.53
N ASN A 119 -11.11 -14.27 -4.03
CA ASN A 119 -11.71 -12.99 -4.41
C ASN A 119 -11.99 -12.10 -3.19
N ILE A 120 -11.47 -10.87 -3.22
CA ILE A 120 -11.65 -9.87 -2.15
C ILE A 120 -12.42 -8.63 -2.61
N ASP A 121 -13.15 -8.72 -3.72
CA ASP A 121 -13.90 -7.60 -4.31
C ASP A 121 -15.00 -7.07 -3.37
N HIS A 122 -15.51 -7.94 -2.49
CA HIS A 122 -16.49 -7.56 -1.45
C HIS A 122 -16.00 -6.43 -0.53
N LEU A 123 -14.68 -6.21 -0.43
CA LEU A 123 -14.11 -5.11 0.35
C LEU A 123 -14.42 -3.73 -0.23
N PHE A 124 -14.76 -3.63 -1.53
CA PHE A 124 -15.24 -2.37 -2.10
C PHE A 124 -16.64 -1.96 -1.58
N GLU A 125 -17.39 -2.89 -0.99
CA GLU A 125 -18.72 -2.65 -0.41
C GLU A 125 -18.66 -2.18 1.05
N LEU A 126 -17.46 -2.08 1.65
CA LEU A 126 -17.29 -1.48 2.97
C LEU A 126 -17.82 -0.03 2.99
N GLU A 127 -18.30 0.44 4.14
CA GLU A 127 -18.88 1.79 4.26
C GLU A 127 -17.86 2.89 3.90
N ASP A 128 -18.32 3.91 3.19
CA ASP A 128 -17.52 5.09 2.85
C ASP A 128 -17.19 5.95 4.08
N GLY A 129 -16.21 6.83 3.97
CA GLY A 129 -15.78 7.74 5.04
C GLY A 129 -14.78 7.15 6.04
N TYR A 130 -14.36 5.90 5.83
CA TYR A 130 -13.41 5.19 6.69
C TYR A 130 -12.13 4.80 5.95
N PHE A 131 -11.06 4.65 6.72
CA PHE A 131 -9.82 4.02 6.29
C PHE A 131 -9.74 2.62 6.92
N TYR A 132 -9.77 1.57 6.10
CA TYR A 132 -9.74 0.19 6.59
C TYR A 132 -8.36 -0.41 6.35
N ALA A 133 -7.77 -0.99 7.38
CA ALA A 133 -6.50 -1.69 7.30
C ALA A 133 -6.46 -2.84 8.32
N VAL A 134 -5.53 -3.77 8.14
CA VAL A 134 -5.34 -4.89 9.06
C VAL A 134 -4.34 -4.52 10.16
N MET A 135 -4.48 -5.07 11.36
CA MET A 135 -3.51 -4.84 12.43
C MET A 135 -2.14 -5.38 12.06
N ASP A 136 -1.07 -4.64 12.38
CA ASP A 136 0.29 -5.12 12.19
C ASP A 136 0.70 -6.15 13.26
N CYS A 137 1.76 -6.93 13.02
CA CYS A 137 2.35 -7.82 14.03
C CYS A 137 3.84 -7.51 14.20
N PHE A 138 4.27 -7.48 15.46
CA PHE A 138 5.67 -7.24 15.86
C PHE A 138 6.48 -8.52 16.00
N CYS A 139 6.03 -9.60 15.37
CA CYS A 139 6.59 -10.93 15.54
C CYS A 139 7.70 -11.22 14.52
N GLU A 140 7.77 -10.43 13.44
CA GLU A 140 8.76 -10.55 12.38
C GLU A 140 10.13 -10.02 12.78
N LYS A 141 11.19 -10.64 12.26
CA LYS A 141 12.59 -10.30 12.59
C LYS A 141 12.95 -8.84 12.27
N THR A 142 12.28 -8.23 11.29
CA THR A 142 12.42 -6.81 10.97
C THR A 142 12.14 -5.91 12.17
N TRP A 143 11.33 -6.36 13.12
CA TRP A 143 11.00 -5.66 14.36
C TRP A 143 11.96 -5.94 15.51
N SER A 144 13.10 -6.62 15.30
CA SER A 144 14.00 -7.07 16.39
C SER A 144 14.49 -5.96 17.32
N ASN A 145 14.52 -4.72 16.83
CA ASN A 145 14.93 -3.55 17.60
C ASN A 145 13.81 -2.98 18.48
N SER A 146 12.55 -3.30 18.19
CA SER A 146 11.38 -2.82 18.93
C SER A 146 11.26 -3.46 20.31
N PRO A 147 10.77 -2.73 21.34
CA PRO A 147 10.39 -3.32 22.62
C PRO A 147 9.39 -4.46 22.48
N GLN A 148 8.42 -4.31 21.56
CA GLN A 148 7.35 -5.28 21.29
C GLN A 148 7.92 -6.65 20.90
N TYR A 149 8.84 -6.70 19.94
CA TYR A 149 9.49 -7.94 19.52
C TYR A 149 10.29 -8.57 20.66
N LYS A 150 11.06 -7.77 21.41
CA LYS A 150 11.95 -8.23 22.49
C LYS A 150 11.21 -8.95 23.61
N ILE A 151 9.97 -8.57 23.88
CA ILE A 151 9.11 -9.23 24.88
C ILE A 151 8.19 -10.28 24.28
N GLY A 152 8.18 -10.47 22.96
CA GLY A 152 7.27 -11.38 22.27
C GLY A 152 5.82 -10.90 22.26
N TYR A 153 5.59 -9.59 22.31
CA TYR A 153 4.26 -8.98 22.19
C TYR A 153 3.80 -9.00 20.72
N CYS A 154 2.55 -9.41 20.50
CA CYS A 154 1.92 -9.41 19.18
C CYS A 154 0.56 -8.73 19.26
N GLN A 155 0.33 -7.67 18.48
CA GLN A 155 -0.98 -6.98 18.44
C GLN A 155 -2.10 -7.88 17.90
N GLN A 156 -1.79 -8.83 17.03
CA GLN A 156 -2.76 -9.79 16.48
C GLN A 156 -3.09 -10.90 17.49
N CYS A 157 -2.19 -11.19 18.43
CA CYS A 157 -2.33 -12.23 19.45
C CYS A 157 -2.07 -11.66 20.86
N PRO A 158 -2.88 -10.70 21.34
CA PRO A 158 -2.62 -9.99 22.59
C PRO A 158 -2.66 -10.91 23.83
N GLU A 159 -3.34 -12.04 23.74
CA GLU A 159 -3.40 -13.02 24.83
C GLU A 159 -2.12 -13.86 24.98
N LYS A 160 -1.27 -13.92 23.95
CA LYS A 160 -0.01 -14.69 23.99
C LYS A 160 0.98 -14.09 24.97
N THR A 161 1.08 -12.76 24.97
CA THR A 161 1.97 -11.99 25.84
C THR A 161 1.29 -10.67 26.18
N LYS A 162 0.92 -10.51 27.45
CA LYS A 162 0.35 -9.25 27.96
C LYS A 162 1.44 -8.20 28.09
N TRP A 163 1.10 -6.94 27.82
CA TRP A 163 2.02 -5.82 28.03
C TRP A 163 2.43 -5.75 29.51
N PRO A 164 3.74 -5.78 29.84
CA PRO A 164 4.19 -5.78 31.23
C PRO A 164 3.81 -4.50 31.96
N VAL A 165 3.25 -4.61 33.17
CA VAL A 165 2.84 -3.46 34.01
C VAL A 165 4.01 -2.50 34.28
N GLY A 166 5.24 -3.02 34.37
CA GLY A 166 6.45 -2.22 34.59
C GLY A 166 6.96 -1.45 33.37
N MET A 167 6.37 -1.62 32.18
CA MET A 167 6.77 -0.92 30.95
C MET A 167 5.89 0.29 30.63
N GLY A 168 5.06 0.74 31.57
CA GLY A 168 4.13 1.84 31.36
C GLY A 168 2.93 1.44 30.50
N SER A 169 2.29 2.41 29.84
CA SER A 169 1.15 2.16 28.96
C SER A 169 1.56 1.34 27.74
N ALA A 170 0.66 0.44 27.31
CA ALA A 170 0.83 -0.26 26.04
C ALA A 170 0.96 0.76 24.88
N PRO A 171 1.79 0.45 23.86
CA PRO A 171 1.95 1.33 22.71
C PRO A 171 0.63 1.47 21.94
N PRO A 172 0.46 2.56 21.16
CA PRO A 172 -0.62 2.68 20.20
C PRO A 172 -0.68 1.47 19.27
N ARG A 173 -1.87 1.16 18.76
CA ARG A 173 -2.03 0.11 17.76
C ARG A 173 -1.60 0.65 16.39
N TYR A 174 -0.75 -0.11 15.71
CA TYR A 174 -0.39 0.12 14.32
C TYR A 174 -1.18 -0.82 13.41
N PHE A 175 -1.55 -0.31 12.24
CA PHE A 175 -2.05 -1.12 11.13
C PHE A 175 -0.89 -1.45 10.19
N ASN A 176 -0.95 -2.56 9.46
CA ASN A 176 0.01 -2.88 8.43
C ASN A 176 -0.32 -2.08 7.15
N ALA A 177 0.63 -1.32 6.62
CA ALA A 177 0.41 -0.47 5.46
C ALA A 177 0.46 -1.22 4.11
N GLY A 178 0.65 -2.54 4.11
CA GLY A 178 0.70 -3.31 2.87
C GLY A 178 -0.67 -3.57 2.25
N MET A 179 -1.74 -3.50 3.03
CA MET A 179 -3.10 -3.57 2.51
C MET A 179 -4.02 -2.59 3.22
N PHE A 180 -4.74 -1.78 2.45
CA PHE A 180 -5.79 -0.92 2.99
C PHE A 180 -6.84 -0.55 1.95
N VAL A 181 -8.04 -0.22 2.42
CA VAL A 181 -9.16 0.30 1.61
C VAL A 181 -9.36 1.77 1.97
N TYR A 182 -9.43 2.62 0.94
CA TYR A 182 -9.54 4.06 1.11
C TYR A 182 -10.29 4.72 -0.05
N GLN A 183 -10.68 5.98 0.16
CA GLN A 183 -11.22 6.85 -0.89
C GLN A 183 -10.17 7.90 -1.27
N PRO A 184 -9.72 7.94 -2.54
CA PRO A 184 -8.84 8.99 -3.02
C PRO A 184 -9.44 10.37 -2.75
N CYS A 185 -8.62 11.29 -2.23
CA CYS A 185 -9.07 12.63 -1.86
C CYS A 185 -7.88 13.58 -1.81
N LEU A 186 -7.93 14.65 -2.62
CA LEU A 186 -6.87 15.67 -2.64
C LEU A 186 -6.68 16.35 -1.28
N SER A 187 -7.76 16.57 -0.51
CA SER A 187 -7.62 17.19 0.81
C SER A 187 -6.89 16.27 1.80
N THR A 188 -7.18 14.96 1.77
CA THR A 188 -6.45 13.95 2.55
C THR A 188 -5.00 13.87 2.11
N TYR A 189 -4.73 13.85 0.80
CA TYR A 189 -3.39 13.87 0.24
C TYR A 189 -2.55 15.06 0.73
N CYS A 190 -3.08 16.28 0.60
CA CYS A 190 -2.40 17.49 1.07
C CYS A 190 -2.09 17.42 2.57
N ARG A 191 -3.06 16.97 3.38
CA ARG A 191 -2.87 16.78 4.82
C ARG A 191 -1.81 15.72 5.14
N LEU A 192 -1.75 14.62 4.39
CA LEU A 192 -0.71 13.60 4.55
C LEU A 192 0.68 14.18 4.26
N LEU A 193 0.84 14.99 3.21
CA LEU A 193 2.11 15.66 2.91
C LEU A 193 2.49 16.74 3.93
N GLU A 194 1.53 17.51 4.43
CA GLU A 194 1.78 18.48 5.51
C GLU A 194 2.22 17.76 6.79
N THR A 195 1.55 16.65 7.11
CA THR A 195 1.87 15.81 8.27
C THR A 195 3.25 15.18 8.13
N LEU A 196 3.62 14.69 6.94
CA LEU A 196 4.94 14.14 6.65
C LEU A 196 6.06 15.14 6.97
N LYS A 197 5.88 16.43 6.68
CA LYS A 197 6.91 17.45 6.93
C LYS A 197 7.20 17.68 8.41
N VAL A 198 6.21 17.45 9.29
CA VAL A 198 6.30 17.75 10.72
C VAL A 198 6.41 16.51 11.59
N THR A 199 6.14 15.33 11.04
CA THR A 199 6.19 14.07 11.78
C THR A 199 7.63 13.55 11.83
N PRO A 200 8.17 13.27 13.02
CA PRO A 200 9.48 12.63 13.14
C PRO A 200 9.48 11.26 12.45
N PRO A 201 10.50 10.92 11.63
CA PRO A 201 10.59 9.60 11.02
C PRO A 201 10.62 8.49 12.06
N ALA A 202 9.86 7.44 11.81
CA ALA A 202 9.85 6.24 12.63
C ALA A 202 10.43 5.04 11.86
N SER A 203 10.74 3.95 12.56
CA SER A 203 11.17 2.69 11.93
C SER A 203 10.10 2.03 11.05
N PHE A 204 8.89 2.57 11.04
CA PHE A 204 7.74 2.12 10.28
C PHE A 204 7.68 2.70 8.86
N ALA A 205 8.62 3.57 8.49
CA ALA A 205 8.68 4.20 7.18
C ALA A 205 7.36 4.90 6.81
N GLU A 206 6.66 4.47 5.75
CA GLU A 206 5.42 5.07 5.29
C GLU A 206 4.15 4.58 6.00
N GLN A 207 4.26 3.60 6.90
CA GLN A 207 3.19 3.11 7.78
C GLN A 207 2.98 4.03 8.97
#